data_AF-A0A2V9ZR69-F1
#
_entry.id   AF-A0A2V9ZR69-F1
#
_cell.length_a   1.000
_cell.length_b   1.000
_cell.length_c   1.000
_cell.angle_alpha   90.00
_cell.angle_beta   90.00
_cell.angle_gamma   90.00
#
_symmetry.space_group_name_H-M   'P 1'
#
loop_
_entity.id
_entity.type
_entity.pdbx_description
1 polymer ?
#
loop_
_entity_poly.entity_id
_entity_poly.type
_entity_poly.pdbx_seq_one_letter_code
_entity_poly.pdbx_strand_id
1 'polypeptide(L)'
;MKAKDICRVVIAAVSLLPVYGLGQKVDLPQGVWVNCDPPSGKNAVVVGPTVNAKNGSRAWVQVVSAVAPLEGMCLNTTTLWVSRGHLHPYQPIFTQSPVYPNLEGNGMQIVDWSPNGRLLLTEMWQWNTEPNDAPIPRTILVFEPQKAAKYQIDIYRLVDDQKTRDCEVQFDLFGFTPDGWVALRARISTFYDVDENETTKPKNLKCRESTQWLAINPLTQARRSIPSDFHATRYNNSN
;
A
#
# COMPACT_ATOMS: atom_id res chain seq x y z
N MET A 1 46.79 7.21 62.16
CA MET A 1 46.99 6.33 60.99
C MET A 1 45.86 5.32 60.90
N LYS A 2 44.88 5.56 60.04
CA LYS A 2 43.93 4.59 59.46
C LYS A 2 43.33 5.27 58.22
N ALA A 3 43.18 4.51 57.15
CA ALA A 3 43.01 4.97 55.77
C ALA A 3 41.55 4.91 55.29
N LYS A 4 41.29 5.66 54.20
CA LYS A 4 40.16 5.56 53.23
C LYS A 4 38.78 5.92 53.82
N ASP A 5 37.97 6.75 53.17
CA ASP A 5 37.39 6.47 51.86
C ASP A 5 37.25 7.68 50.93
N ILE A 6 37.51 7.39 49.66
CA ILE A 6 37.36 8.26 48.49
C ILE A 6 35.87 8.28 48.13
N CYS A 7 35.27 9.48 48.17
CA CYS A 7 33.91 9.70 47.70
C CYS A 7 33.88 9.47 46.18
N ARG A 8 33.39 8.31 45.74
CA ARG A 8 33.12 8.01 44.33
C ARG A 8 31.86 8.77 43.92
N VAL A 9 32.03 9.86 43.18
CA VAL A 9 30.95 10.45 42.39
C VAL A 9 30.60 9.46 41.28
N VAL A 10 29.50 8.74 41.45
CA VAL A 10 28.89 7.96 40.38
C VAL A 10 28.19 8.96 39.47
N ILE A 11 28.87 9.32 38.37
CA ILE A 11 28.19 9.93 37.22
C ILE A 11 27.38 8.79 36.61
N ALA A 12 26.10 8.72 36.98
CA ALA A 12 25.14 7.93 36.23
C ALA A 12 25.03 8.58 34.85
N ALA A 13 25.75 8.01 33.88
CA ALA A 13 25.47 8.25 32.47
C ALA A 13 24.03 7.79 32.25
N VAL A 14 23.10 8.74 32.20
CA VAL A 14 21.78 8.50 31.62
C VAL A 14 22.05 8.29 30.15
N SER A 15 22.21 7.02 29.79
CA SER A 15 22.15 6.55 28.42
C SER A 15 20.83 7.08 27.86
N LEU A 16 20.90 8.14 27.06
CA LEU A 16 19.86 8.48 26.10
C LEU A 16 19.84 7.33 25.09
N LEU A 17 19.19 6.23 25.48
CA LEU A 17 18.73 5.26 24.52
C LEU A 17 17.81 6.03 23.57
N PRO A 18 18.09 6.05 22.25
CA PRO A 18 17.10 6.55 21.32
C PRO A 18 15.83 5.75 21.55
N VAL A 19 14.76 6.43 21.94
CA VAL A 19 13.42 5.88 21.99
C VAL A 19 13.05 5.57 20.53
N TYR A 20 13.49 4.42 20.03
CA TYR A 20 12.89 3.77 18.87
C TYR A 20 11.55 3.19 19.34
N GLY A 21 10.60 4.08 19.55
CA GLY A 21 9.26 3.76 19.98
C GLY A 21 8.29 4.61 19.19
N LEU A 22 7.41 3.93 18.45
CA LEU A 22 6.24 4.43 17.72
C LEU A 22 6.37 4.60 16.19
N GLY A 23 7.15 3.77 15.50
CA GLY A 23 6.74 3.39 14.14
C GLY A 23 5.49 2.50 14.24
N GLN A 24 4.34 2.96 13.73
CA GLN A 24 3.15 2.13 13.60
C GLN A 24 3.57 0.82 12.90
N LYS A 25 3.31 -0.34 13.52
CA LYS A 25 3.62 -1.63 12.91
C LYS A 25 2.63 -1.82 11.77
N VAL A 26 2.99 -1.35 10.57
CA VAL A 26 2.11 -1.47 9.42
C VAL A 26 2.13 -2.94 9.00
N ASP A 27 0.97 -3.59 9.10
CA ASP A 27 0.75 -4.95 8.62
C ASP A 27 0.77 -4.94 7.07
N LEU A 28 1.96 -4.79 6.49
CA LEU A 28 2.17 -4.98 5.06
C LEU A 28 1.98 -6.46 4.73
N PRO A 29 1.24 -6.81 3.66
CA PRO A 29 0.98 -8.20 3.31
C PRO A 29 2.28 -8.98 3.15
N GLN A 30 2.34 -10.15 3.80
CA GLN A 30 3.55 -10.99 3.80
C GLN A 30 4.01 -11.31 2.37
N GLY A 31 5.29 -11.05 2.07
CA GLY A 31 5.93 -11.48 0.84
C GLY A 31 5.83 -10.53 -0.36
N VAL A 32 5.40 -9.27 -0.17
CA VAL A 32 5.34 -8.28 -1.27
C VAL A 32 5.94 -6.91 -0.93
N TRP A 33 6.78 -6.88 0.09
CA TRP A 33 7.56 -5.72 0.51
C TRP A 33 8.96 -6.18 0.92
N VAL A 34 9.90 -5.24 0.91
CA VAL A 34 11.30 -5.51 1.22
C VAL A 34 11.73 -4.53 2.30
N ASN A 35 12.15 -5.06 3.45
CA ASN A 35 13.02 -4.30 4.34
C ASN A 35 14.43 -4.39 3.78
N CYS A 36 14.88 -3.28 3.23
CA CYS A 36 16.28 -3.09 2.91
C CYS A 36 17.09 -3.00 4.21
N ASP A 37 18.26 -3.64 4.25
CA ASP A 37 19.22 -3.50 5.34
C ASP A 37 20.42 -2.70 4.80
N PRO A 38 20.36 -1.35 4.78
CA PRO A 38 21.42 -0.52 4.25
C PRO A 38 22.81 -0.80 4.88
N PRO A 39 22.94 -1.08 6.19
CA PRO A 39 24.20 -1.55 6.80
C PRO A 39 24.81 -2.78 6.12
N SER A 40 24.00 -3.69 5.58
CA SER A 40 24.51 -4.88 4.88
C SER A 40 24.99 -4.60 3.46
N GLY A 41 24.62 -3.46 2.87
CA GLY A 41 24.91 -3.10 1.48
C GLY A 41 24.30 -4.02 0.44
N LYS A 42 23.38 -4.91 0.82
CA LYS A 42 22.80 -5.92 -0.08
C LYS A 42 21.50 -5.42 -0.70
N ASN A 43 21.44 -5.52 -2.03
CA ASN A 43 20.18 -5.45 -2.75
C ASN A 43 19.30 -6.64 -2.35
N ALA A 44 17.99 -6.42 -2.29
CA ALA A 44 17.02 -7.46 -1.99
C ALA A 44 15.94 -7.49 -3.07
N VAL A 45 15.53 -8.70 -3.45
CA VAL A 45 14.51 -8.93 -4.48
C VAL A 45 13.43 -9.80 -3.87
N VAL A 46 12.19 -9.34 -3.97
CA VAL A 46 11.00 -10.09 -3.55
C VAL A 46 10.10 -10.27 -4.77
N VAL A 47 9.56 -11.48 -4.89
CA VAL A 47 8.68 -11.87 -5.98
C VAL A 47 7.37 -12.36 -5.37
N GLY A 48 6.26 -11.72 -5.76
CA GLY A 48 4.92 -12.13 -5.39
C GLY A 48 4.47 -13.40 -6.12
N PRO A 49 3.39 -14.05 -5.67
CA PRO A 49 2.86 -15.25 -6.32
C PRO A 49 2.41 -14.95 -7.75
N THR A 50 2.47 -15.98 -8.61
CA THR A 50 1.87 -15.90 -9.95
C THR A 50 0.37 -16.14 -9.86
N VAL A 51 -0.41 -15.19 -10.38
CA VAL A 51 -1.86 -15.34 -10.51
C VAL A 51 -2.25 -15.63 -11.96
N ASN A 52 -3.12 -16.61 -12.15
CA ASN A 52 -3.57 -17.04 -13.47
C ASN A 52 -5.01 -16.59 -13.72
N ALA A 53 -5.27 -16.03 -14.90
CA ALA A 53 -6.62 -15.72 -15.39
C ALA A 53 -7.22 -16.95 -16.10
N LYS A 54 -8.56 -17.00 -16.19
CA LYS A 54 -9.27 -18.05 -16.95
C LYS A 54 -8.92 -18.12 -18.43
N ASN A 55 -8.52 -16.99 -19.03
CA ASN A 55 -8.10 -16.94 -20.43
C ASN A 55 -6.64 -17.36 -20.65
N GLY A 56 -5.97 -17.87 -19.61
CA GLY A 56 -4.56 -18.28 -19.67
C GLY A 56 -3.55 -17.14 -19.49
N SER A 57 -4.00 -15.90 -19.27
CA SER A 57 -3.10 -14.81 -18.90
C SER A 57 -2.52 -15.05 -17.51
N ARG A 58 -1.29 -14.58 -17.28
CA ARG A 58 -0.60 -14.78 -16.00
C ARG A 58 0.06 -13.48 -15.57
N ALA A 59 0.10 -13.20 -14.28
CA ALA A 59 0.74 -12.01 -13.75
C ALA A 59 1.46 -12.28 -12.43
N TRP A 60 2.53 -11.55 -12.17
CA TRP A 60 3.24 -11.54 -10.89
C TRP A 60 3.91 -10.18 -10.69
N VAL A 61 4.29 -9.88 -9.45
CA VAL A 61 4.95 -8.62 -9.08
C VAL A 61 6.37 -8.91 -8.61
N GLN A 62 7.29 -8.05 -9.00
CA GLN A 62 8.66 -7.99 -8.48
C GLN A 62 8.85 -6.69 -7.71
N VAL A 63 9.47 -6.76 -6.54
CA VAL A 63 9.99 -5.58 -5.83
C VAL A 63 11.49 -5.74 -5.70
N VAL A 64 12.24 -4.79 -6.25
CA VAL A 64 13.69 -4.71 -6.14
C VAL A 64 14.04 -3.54 -5.23
N SER A 65 14.72 -3.83 -4.13
CA SER A 65 15.30 -2.82 -3.25
C SER A 65 16.80 -2.72 -3.52
N ALA A 66 17.27 -1.53 -3.89
CA ALA A 66 18.69 -1.26 -4.10
C ALA A 66 19.20 -0.19 -3.12
N VAL A 67 20.44 -0.35 -2.63
CA VAL A 67 21.07 0.66 -1.78
C VAL A 67 21.64 1.78 -2.66
N ALA A 68 21.22 3.01 -2.43
CA ALA A 68 21.74 4.20 -3.10
C ALA A 68 23.23 4.41 -2.71
N PRO A 69 24.16 4.42 -3.68
CA PRO A 69 25.61 4.40 -3.40
C PRO A 69 26.13 5.57 -2.55
N LEU A 70 25.48 6.72 -2.60
CA LEU A 70 25.96 7.97 -1.99
C LEU A 70 25.28 8.32 -0.68
N GLU A 71 24.12 7.72 -0.40
CA GLU A 71 23.24 8.18 0.69
C GLU A 71 22.91 7.07 1.68
N GLY A 72 23.27 5.81 1.40
CA GLY A 72 22.95 4.67 2.26
C GLY A 72 21.43 4.44 2.39
N MET A 73 20.65 4.98 1.45
CA MET A 73 19.19 4.90 1.43
C MET A 73 18.72 3.76 0.54
N CYS A 74 17.48 3.33 0.72
CA CYS A 74 16.92 2.18 0.02
C CYS A 74 15.89 2.59 -1.01
N LEU A 75 16.13 2.17 -2.24
CA LEU A 75 15.36 2.53 -3.41
C LEU A 75 14.55 1.32 -3.87
N ASN A 76 13.25 1.35 -3.62
CA ASN A 76 12.34 0.30 -4.04
C ASN A 76 11.84 0.56 -5.46
N THR A 77 11.93 -0.44 -6.33
CA THR A 77 11.33 -0.45 -7.66
C THR A 77 10.37 -1.62 -7.75
N THR A 78 9.09 -1.32 -7.93
CA THR A 78 8.04 -2.33 -8.13
C THR A 78 7.76 -2.51 -9.61
N THR A 79 7.77 -3.74 -10.11
CA THR A 79 7.43 -4.06 -11.51
C THR A 79 6.34 -5.11 -11.58
N LEU A 80 5.29 -4.84 -12.34
CA LEU A 80 4.22 -5.78 -12.66
C LEU A 80 4.51 -6.45 -14.00
N TRP A 81 4.64 -7.77 -13.97
CA TRP A 81 4.93 -8.61 -15.11
C TRP A 81 3.69 -9.36 -15.56
N VAL A 82 3.39 -9.35 -16.86
CA VAL A 82 2.21 -10.03 -17.42
C VAL A 82 2.56 -10.84 -18.68
N SER A 83 2.03 -12.06 -18.72
CA SER A 83 2.03 -12.98 -19.86
C SER A 83 0.61 -13.00 -20.45
N ARG A 84 0.45 -12.58 -21.72
CA ARG A 84 -0.85 -12.46 -22.40
C ARG A 84 -1.36 -13.78 -22.98
N GLY A 85 -1.43 -14.83 -22.16
CA GLY A 85 -1.76 -16.20 -22.57
C GLY A 85 -0.63 -17.18 -22.25
N HIS A 86 -0.90 -18.49 -22.35
CA HIS A 86 0.00 -19.55 -21.91
C HIS A 86 1.38 -19.57 -22.60
N LEU A 87 1.44 -19.17 -23.87
CA LEU A 87 2.64 -19.25 -24.71
C LEU A 87 3.38 -17.92 -24.87
N HIS A 88 2.83 -16.84 -24.32
CA HIS A 88 3.49 -15.54 -24.40
C HIS A 88 4.53 -15.40 -23.27
N PRO A 89 5.69 -14.78 -23.55
CA PRO A 89 6.63 -14.43 -22.49
C PRO A 89 6.03 -13.36 -21.57
N TYR A 90 6.52 -13.31 -20.33
CA TYR A 90 6.22 -12.20 -19.43
C TYR A 90 6.83 -10.91 -19.97
N GLN A 91 6.06 -9.83 -19.93
CA GLN A 91 6.51 -8.48 -20.23
C GLN A 91 6.16 -7.55 -19.08
N PRO A 92 7.02 -6.55 -18.78
CA PRO A 92 6.69 -5.55 -17.79
C PRO A 92 5.60 -4.64 -18.38
N ILE A 93 4.51 -4.44 -17.65
CA ILE A 93 3.42 -3.55 -18.07
C ILE A 93 3.27 -2.32 -17.17
N PHE A 94 3.94 -2.32 -16.02
CA PHE A 94 3.99 -1.20 -15.10
C PHE A 94 5.24 -1.29 -14.24
N THR A 95 5.89 -0.15 -14.05
CA THR A 95 7.02 0.01 -13.13
C THR A 95 6.81 1.26 -12.31
N GLN A 96 6.85 1.12 -10.99
CA GLN A 96 6.94 2.22 -10.05
C GLN A 96 8.39 2.33 -9.61
N SER A 97 9.06 3.41 -10.03
CA SER A 97 10.38 3.77 -9.55
C SER A 97 10.29 4.60 -8.26
N PRO A 98 11.37 4.69 -7.47
CA PRO A 98 11.45 5.63 -6.37
C PRO A 98 11.22 7.06 -6.88
N VAL A 99 10.49 7.86 -6.10
CA VAL A 99 10.20 9.25 -6.44
C VAL A 99 11.13 10.16 -5.64
N TYR A 100 12.02 10.88 -6.32
CA TYR A 100 12.86 11.91 -5.71
C TYR A 100 12.03 13.19 -5.45
N PRO A 101 12.26 13.94 -4.34
CA PRO A 101 13.28 13.74 -3.31
C PRO A 101 12.88 12.78 -2.18
N ASN A 102 11.61 12.39 -2.10
CA ASN A 102 11.07 11.72 -0.92
C ASN A 102 11.40 10.22 -0.81
N LEU A 103 12.18 9.69 -1.78
CA LEU A 103 12.71 8.31 -1.86
C LEU A 103 11.76 7.23 -1.33
N GLU A 104 10.48 7.38 -1.66
CA GLU A 104 9.43 6.56 -1.07
C GLU A 104 9.62 5.07 -1.41
N GLY A 105 9.56 4.24 -0.38
CA GLY A 105 9.39 2.81 -0.53
C GLY A 105 8.07 2.54 -1.23
N ASN A 106 8.03 1.54 -2.09
CA ASN A 106 6.80 1.14 -2.78
C ASN A 106 6.70 -0.37 -2.93
N GLY A 107 5.47 -0.83 -3.08
CA GLY A 107 5.10 -2.23 -3.27
C GLY A 107 3.75 -2.34 -3.98
N MET A 108 3.42 -3.53 -4.45
CA MET A 108 2.14 -3.79 -5.11
C MET A 108 1.71 -5.24 -4.90
N GLN A 109 0.45 -5.47 -4.56
CA GLN A 109 -0.16 -6.80 -4.65
C GLN A 109 -1.11 -6.90 -5.84
N ILE A 110 -1.22 -8.12 -6.35
CA ILE A 110 -2.29 -8.47 -7.27
C ILE A 110 -3.46 -9.02 -6.46
N VAL A 111 -4.64 -8.45 -6.67
CA VAL A 111 -5.85 -8.80 -5.91
C VAL A 111 -6.68 -9.83 -6.67
N ASP A 112 -6.96 -9.60 -7.95
CA ASP A 112 -7.86 -10.46 -8.73
C ASP A 112 -7.74 -10.23 -10.24
N TRP A 113 -8.18 -11.21 -11.02
CA TRP A 113 -8.48 -11.04 -12.43
C TRP A 113 -9.99 -10.81 -12.60
N SER A 114 -10.39 -10.02 -13.57
CA SER A 114 -11.83 -9.91 -13.92
C SER A 114 -12.36 -11.25 -14.45
N PRO A 115 -13.70 -11.48 -14.42
CA PRO A 115 -14.30 -12.76 -14.82
C PRO A 115 -13.90 -13.27 -16.20
N ASN A 116 -13.66 -12.35 -17.15
CA ASN A 116 -13.24 -12.65 -18.53
C ASN A 116 -11.71 -12.63 -18.72
N GLY A 117 -10.94 -12.41 -17.65
CA GLY A 117 -9.48 -12.30 -17.66
C GLY A 117 -8.93 -11.08 -18.40
N ARG A 118 -9.77 -10.06 -18.69
CA ARG A 118 -9.37 -8.87 -19.45
C ARG A 118 -8.66 -7.85 -18.58
N LEU A 119 -9.21 -7.59 -17.40
CA LEU A 119 -8.72 -6.64 -16.41
C LEU A 119 -8.00 -7.35 -15.27
N LEU A 120 -6.96 -6.71 -14.76
CA LEU A 120 -6.15 -7.13 -13.62
C LEU A 120 -6.26 -6.07 -12.52
N LEU A 121 -6.77 -6.44 -11.35
CA LEU A 121 -6.89 -5.55 -10.19
C LEU A 121 -5.66 -5.70 -9.30
N THR A 122 -5.07 -4.57 -8.96
CA THR A 122 -3.90 -4.49 -8.06
C THR A 122 -4.09 -3.39 -7.03
N GLU A 123 -3.36 -3.51 -5.94
CA GLU A 123 -3.25 -2.46 -4.93
C GLU A 123 -1.78 -2.10 -4.78
N MET A 124 -1.48 -0.81 -4.83
CA MET A 124 -0.14 -0.27 -4.70
C MET A 124 -0.01 0.49 -3.38
N TRP A 125 1.12 0.33 -2.71
CA TRP A 125 1.48 1.07 -1.51
C TRP A 125 2.70 1.91 -1.77
N GLN A 126 2.72 3.08 -1.16
CA GLN A 126 3.90 3.93 -1.06
C GLN A 126 4.09 4.27 0.41
N TRP A 127 5.32 4.35 0.88
CA TRP A 127 5.61 4.73 2.26
C TRP A 127 6.91 5.50 2.30
N ASN A 128 7.06 6.34 3.33
CA ASN A 128 8.33 6.99 3.55
C ASN A 128 9.33 5.96 4.11
N THR A 129 10.55 5.97 3.58
CA THR A 129 11.63 5.13 4.12
C THR A 129 12.19 5.68 5.44
N GLU A 130 11.95 6.94 5.74
CA GLU A 130 12.26 7.54 7.03
C GLU A 130 11.17 7.24 8.06
N PRO A 131 11.53 7.00 9.34
CA PRO A 131 10.56 6.82 10.40
C PRO A 131 9.61 8.01 10.48
N ASN A 132 8.32 7.77 10.27
CA ASN A 132 7.28 8.75 10.53
C ASN A 132 5.97 8.05 10.92
N ASP A 133 5.03 8.87 11.38
CA ASP A 133 3.72 8.44 11.84
C ASP A 133 2.66 8.59 10.73
N ALA A 134 3.09 8.83 9.48
CA ALA A 134 2.17 9.02 8.37
C ALA A 134 1.54 7.69 7.94
N PRO A 135 0.23 7.67 7.62
CA PRO A 135 -0.39 6.48 7.06
C PRO A 135 0.24 6.16 5.70
N ILE A 136 0.34 4.87 5.35
CA ILE A 136 0.83 4.40 4.05
C ILE A 136 -0.23 4.69 2.98
N PRO A 137 0.01 5.58 2.00
CA PRO A 137 -0.94 5.78 0.91
C PRO A 137 -1.17 4.50 0.11
N ARG A 138 -2.45 4.22 -0.17
CA ARG A 138 -2.92 3.03 -0.89
C ARG A 138 -3.63 3.46 -2.17
N THR A 139 -3.20 2.92 -3.31
CA THR A 139 -3.80 3.22 -4.61
C THR A 139 -4.37 1.95 -5.24
N ILE A 140 -5.62 2.01 -5.69
CA ILE A 140 -6.26 0.92 -6.44
C ILE A 140 -5.98 1.15 -7.94
N LEU A 141 -5.24 0.22 -8.54
CA LEU A 141 -4.91 0.25 -9.96
C LEU A 141 -5.56 -0.94 -10.68
N VAL A 142 -6.10 -0.68 -11.87
CA VAL A 142 -6.67 -1.70 -12.75
C VAL A 142 -5.96 -1.63 -14.10
N PHE A 143 -5.39 -2.74 -14.53
CA PHE A 143 -4.68 -2.84 -15.80
C PHE A 143 -5.52 -3.59 -16.83
N GLU A 144 -5.47 -3.14 -18.08
CA GLU A 144 -5.96 -3.87 -19.25
C GLU A 144 -4.76 -4.22 -20.13
N PRO A 145 -4.08 -5.37 -19.90
CA PRO A 145 -2.80 -5.68 -20.53
C PRO A 145 -2.87 -5.67 -22.06
N GLN A 146 -3.98 -6.13 -22.64
CA GLN A 146 -4.16 -6.17 -24.09
C GLN A 146 -4.14 -4.78 -24.75
N LYS A 147 -4.60 -3.75 -24.04
CA LYS A 147 -4.60 -2.36 -24.50
C LYS A 147 -3.45 -1.53 -23.96
N ALA A 148 -2.56 -2.13 -23.15
CA ALA A 148 -1.56 -1.41 -22.37
C ALA A 148 -2.15 -0.21 -21.59
N ALA A 149 -3.39 -0.36 -21.09
CA ALA A 149 -4.08 0.70 -20.38
C ALA A 149 -4.02 0.49 -18.85
N LYS A 150 -3.96 1.61 -18.13
CA LYS A 150 -4.01 1.67 -16.66
C LYS A 150 -5.14 2.60 -16.25
N TYR A 151 -5.97 2.14 -15.33
CA TYR A 151 -7.04 2.90 -14.70
C TYR A 151 -6.77 2.98 -13.20
N GLN A 152 -7.01 4.15 -12.61
CA GLN A 152 -6.94 4.33 -11.17
C GLN A 152 -8.36 4.56 -10.64
N ILE A 153 -8.74 3.85 -9.58
CA ILE A 153 -10.02 4.12 -8.90
C ILE A 153 -9.81 5.32 -7.99
N ASP A 154 -10.62 6.36 -8.20
CA ASP A 154 -10.57 7.58 -7.39
C ASP A 154 -11.47 7.43 -6.16
N ILE A 155 -10.87 6.91 -5.08
CA ILE A 155 -11.56 6.70 -3.79
C ILE A 155 -11.92 8.01 -3.09
N TYR A 156 -11.24 9.12 -3.41
CA TYR A 156 -11.52 10.41 -2.77
C TYR A 156 -12.84 11.01 -3.25
N ARG A 157 -13.36 10.56 -4.39
CA ARG A 157 -14.71 10.95 -4.82
C ARG A 157 -15.81 10.48 -3.87
N LEU A 158 -15.50 9.57 -2.94
CA LEU A 158 -16.43 9.14 -1.89
C LEU A 158 -16.67 10.22 -0.83
N VAL A 159 -15.81 11.25 -0.78
CA VAL A 159 -15.90 12.38 0.14
C VAL A 159 -16.01 13.72 -0.59
N ASP A 160 -16.41 13.73 -1.87
CA ASP A 160 -16.58 14.95 -2.68
C ASP A 160 -17.55 15.95 -2.02
N ASP A 161 -18.59 15.45 -1.35
CA ASP A 161 -19.59 16.24 -0.60
C ASP A 161 -19.04 16.79 0.73
N GLN A 162 -17.83 16.39 1.10
CA GLN A 162 -17.14 16.72 2.34
C GLN A 162 -15.74 17.30 2.12
N LYS A 163 -15.39 17.71 0.89
CA LYS A 163 -14.04 18.17 0.49
C LYS A 163 -13.44 19.33 1.30
N THR A 164 -14.24 20.05 2.10
CA THR A 164 -13.80 21.12 2.99
C THR A 164 -13.48 20.63 4.41
N ARG A 165 -13.47 19.31 4.61
CA ARG A 165 -13.26 18.61 5.87
C ARG A 165 -12.04 17.71 5.73
N ASP A 166 -11.45 17.33 6.85
CA ASP A 166 -10.24 16.51 6.88
C ASP A 166 -10.63 15.04 6.91
N CYS A 167 -11.05 14.52 5.75
CA CYS A 167 -11.52 13.14 5.65
C CYS A 167 -10.42 12.19 5.22
N GLU A 168 -10.37 11.04 5.90
CA GLU A 168 -9.60 9.89 5.49
C GLU A 168 -10.53 8.84 4.87
N VAL A 169 -10.06 8.18 3.82
CA VAL A 169 -10.76 7.05 3.19
C VAL A 169 -9.86 5.82 3.25
N GLN A 170 -10.21 4.88 4.12
CA GLN A 170 -9.60 3.56 4.16
C GLN A 170 -10.45 2.58 3.37
N PHE A 171 -9.83 1.56 2.76
CA PHE A 171 -10.58 0.57 1.99
C PHE A 171 -10.06 -0.86 2.11
N ASP A 172 -10.94 -1.81 1.86
CA ASP A 172 -10.61 -3.22 1.69
C ASP A 172 -11.11 -3.67 0.30
N LEU A 173 -10.21 -4.22 -0.51
CA LEU A 173 -10.56 -4.74 -1.83
C LEU A 173 -11.03 -6.18 -1.74
N PHE A 174 -12.20 -6.46 -2.31
CA PHE A 174 -12.74 -7.82 -2.37
C PHE A 174 -12.34 -8.53 -3.66
N GLY A 175 -12.18 -7.81 -4.77
CA GLY A 175 -11.92 -8.37 -6.09
C GLY A 175 -12.90 -7.83 -7.13
N PHE A 176 -13.20 -8.63 -8.16
CA PHE A 176 -14.21 -8.28 -9.13
C PHE A 176 -15.60 -8.86 -8.81
N THR A 177 -16.64 -8.12 -9.15
CA THR A 177 -18.00 -8.64 -9.28
C THR A 177 -18.14 -9.48 -10.57
N PRO A 178 -19.21 -10.30 -10.71
CA PRO A 178 -19.43 -11.10 -11.92
C PRO A 178 -19.56 -10.30 -13.22
N ASP A 179 -19.96 -9.03 -13.14
CA ASP A 179 -20.03 -8.09 -14.26
C ASP A 179 -18.78 -7.21 -14.42
N GLY A 180 -17.71 -7.50 -13.68
CA GLY A 180 -16.38 -6.90 -13.86
C GLY A 180 -16.18 -5.53 -13.21
N TRP A 181 -16.94 -5.21 -12.17
CA TRP A 181 -16.74 -4.01 -11.35
C TRP A 181 -15.84 -4.34 -10.16
N VAL A 182 -15.08 -3.36 -9.67
CA VAL A 182 -14.21 -3.53 -8.50
C VAL A 182 -15.05 -3.42 -7.24
N ALA A 183 -15.16 -4.50 -6.47
CA ALA A 183 -15.88 -4.54 -5.21
C ALA A 183 -14.95 -4.17 -4.04
N LEU A 184 -15.40 -3.26 -3.17
CA LEU A 184 -14.65 -2.81 -2.01
C LEU A 184 -15.56 -2.39 -0.86
N ARG A 185 -15.00 -2.41 0.35
CA ARG A 185 -15.53 -1.71 1.52
C ARG A 185 -14.71 -0.46 1.75
N ALA A 186 -15.34 0.70 1.80
CA ALA A 186 -14.71 1.96 2.17
C ALA A 186 -15.15 2.38 3.59
N ARG A 187 -14.21 2.80 4.42
CA ARG A 187 -14.45 3.45 5.70
C ARG A 187 -14.02 4.90 5.59
N ILE A 188 -14.94 5.79 5.89
CA ILE A 188 -14.72 7.23 5.91
C ILE A 188 -14.68 7.66 7.37
N SER A 189 -13.60 8.30 7.76
CA SER A 189 -13.38 8.82 9.12
C SER A 189 -12.78 10.21 9.06
N THR A 190 -12.74 10.89 10.21
CA THR A 190 -11.96 12.13 10.35
C THR A 190 -10.48 11.78 10.47
N PHE A 191 -9.65 12.46 9.70
CA PHE A 191 -8.20 12.42 9.86
C PHE A 191 -7.79 13.30 11.05
N TYR A 192 -6.97 12.75 11.95
CA TYR A 192 -6.42 13.43 13.10
C TYR A 192 -4.90 13.45 12.98
N ASP A 193 -4.30 14.64 13.07
CA ASP A 193 -2.86 14.78 13.25
C ASP A 193 -2.41 14.22 14.62
N VAL A 194 -1.10 14.07 14.82
CA VAL A 194 -0.50 13.44 16.01
C VAL A 194 -0.90 14.13 17.32
N ASP A 195 -1.13 15.43 17.29
CA ASP A 195 -1.57 16.25 18.42
C ASP A 195 -3.09 16.50 18.44
N GLU A 196 -3.83 15.92 17.51
CA GLU A 196 -5.28 16.05 17.39
C GLU A 196 -6.03 14.82 17.90
N ASN A 197 -7.27 15.05 18.33
CA ASN A 197 -8.21 14.01 18.73
C ASN A 197 -9.64 14.52 18.58
N GLU A 198 -10.62 13.69 18.96
CA GLU A 198 -12.04 14.03 18.87
C GLU A 198 -12.41 15.33 19.62
N THR A 199 -11.72 15.70 20.68
CA THR A 199 -12.03 16.92 21.44
C THR A 199 -11.34 18.17 20.89
N THR A 200 -10.18 18.02 20.23
CA THR A 200 -9.37 19.15 19.75
C THR A 200 -9.67 19.53 18.29
N LYS A 201 -10.08 18.59 17.45
CA LYS A 201 -10.40 18.86 16.03
C LYS A 201 -11.62 19.79 15.90
N PRO A 202 -11.50 20.94 15.18
CA PRO A 202 -12.63 21.83 14.93
C PRO A 202 -13.81 21.11 14.29
N LYS A 203 -15.03 21.35 14.80
CA LYS A 203 -16.24 20.64 14.34
C LYS A 203 -16.50 20.76 12.84
N ASN A 204 -16.11 21.89 12.23
CA ASN A 204 -16.25 22.13 10.80
C ASN A 204 -15.25 21.35 9.93
N LEU A 205 -14.18 20.81 10.52
CA LEU A 205 -13.20 19.95 9.84
C LEU A 205 -13.49 18.46 10.03
N LYS A 206 -14.39 18.10 10.95
CA LYS A 206 -14.76 16.69 11.20
C LYS A 206 -15.62 16.12 10.07
N CYS A 207 -15.34 14.89 9.69
CA CYS A 207 -16.10 14.18 8.67
C CYS A 207 -17.30 13.45 9.25
N ARG A 208 -18.32 13.28 8.42
CA ARG A 208 -19.42 12.36 8.68
C ARG A 208 -18.91 10.95 8.44
N GLU A 209 -18.68 10.25 9.54
CA GLU A 209 -18.20 8.88 9.49
C GLU A 209 -19.21 7.97 8.81
N SER A 210 -18.72 7.05 7.99
CA SER A 210 -19.56 6.04 7.35
C SER A 210 -18.74 4.84 6.88
N THR A 211 -19.40 3.70 6.77
CA THR A 211 -18.86 2.54 6.04
C THR A 211 -19.75 2.28 4.84
N GLN A 212 -19.14 2.15 3.66
CA GLN A 212 -19.83 1.95 2.40
C GLN A 212 -19.33 0.68 1.73
N TRP A 213 -20.24 -0.18 1.31
CA TRP A 213 -19.95 -1.35 0.49
C TRP A 213 -20.33 -1.02 -0.93
N LEU A 214 -19.34 -0.98 -1.82
CA LEU A 214 -19.50 -0.43 -3.15
C LEU A 214 -18.87 -1.34 -4.20
N ALA A 215 -19.45 -1.30 -5.40
CA ALA A 215 -18.78 -1.71 -6.63
C ALA A 215 -18.52 -0.46 -7.48
N ILE A 216 -17.31 -0.34 -8.01
CA ILE A 216 -16.90 0.77 -8.87
C ILE A 216 -16.51 0.23 -10.25
N ASN A 217 -17.10 0.80 -11.29
CA ASN A 217 -16.74 0.49 -12.66
C ASN A 217 -15.36 1.14 -12.97
N PRO A 218 -14.32 0.35 -13.28
CA PRO A 218 -12.98 0.89 -13.43
C PRO A 218 -12.80 1.81 -14.65
N LEU A 219 -13.70 1.72 -15.63
CA LEU A 219 -13.61 2.49 -16.88
C LEU A 219 -14.35 3.82 -16.80
N THR A 220 -15.45 3.87 -16.03
CA THR A 220 -16.35 5.02 -15.97
C THR A 220 -16.38 5.72 -14.61
N GLN A 221 -15.80 5.10 -13.58
CA GLN A 221 -15.91 5.52 -12.17
C GLN A 221 -17.37 5.55 -11.65
N ALA A 222 -18.31 4.96 -12.40
CA ALA A 222 -19.67 4.77 -11.94
C ALA A 222 -19.69 3.85 -10.71
N ARG A 223 -20.60 4.13 -9.78
CA ARG A 223 -20.64 3.48 -8.46
C ARG A 223 -22.02 2.88 -8.23
N ARG A 224 -22.07 1.77 -7.50
CA ARG A 224 -23.30 1.23 -6.95
C ARG A 224 -23.04 0.58 -5.60
N SER A 225 -24.05 0.55 -4.74
CA SER A 225 -23.99 -0.20 -3.49
C SER A 225 -23.98 -1.69 -3.77
N ILE A 226 -23.29 -2.44 -2.90
CA ILE A 226 -23.34 -3.90 -2.84
C ILE A 226 -23.71 -4.34 -1.41
N PRO A 227 -24.20 -5.57 -1.21
CA PRO A 227 -24.50 -6.10 0.11
C PRO A 227 -23.27 -6.10 1.03
N SER A 228 -23.48 -5.92 2.34
CA SER A 228 -22.40 -5.86 3.33
C SER A 228 -21.68 -7.21 3.54
N ASP A 229 -22.35 -8.30 3.17
CA ASP A 229 -21.90 -9.69 3.16
C ASP A 229 -21.38 -10.14 1.78
N PHE A 230 -21.08 -9.19 0.88
CA PHE A 230 -20.54 -9.54 -0.43
C PHE A 230 -19.20 -10.27 -0.32
N HIS A 231 -19.12 -11.42 -0.99
CA HIS A 231 -17.89 -12.16 -1.20
C HIS A 231 -17.58 -12.22 -2.70
N ALA A 232 -16.40 -11.73 -3.09
CA ALA A 232 -15.97 -11.86 -4.47
C ALA A 232 -15.72 -13.33 -4.79
N THR A 233 -16.22 -13.77 -5.94
CA THR A 233 -15.70 -15.00 -6.53
C THR A 233 -14.27 -14.71 -6.97
N ARG A 234 -13.29 -15.41 -6.42
CA ARG A 234 -11.91 -15.30 -6.89
C ARG A 234 -11.83 -15.88 -8.29
N TYR A 235 -11.37 -15.08 -9.25
CA TYR A 235 -11.17 -15.53 -10.63
C TYR A 235 -9.69 -15.76 -10.95
N ASN A 236 -8.84 -15.69 -9.93
CA ASN A 236 -7.45 -16.12 -9.95
C ASN A 236 -7.26 -17.47 -9.24
N ASN A 237 -6.37 -18.28 -9.79
CA ASN A 237 -5.77 -19.41 -9.08
C ASN A 237 -4.29 -19.10 -8.84
N SER A 238 -3.85 -19.18 -7.59
CA SER A 238 -2.44 -19.15 -7.19
C SER A 238 -1.84 -20.54 -7.34
N ASN A 239 -0.73 -20.64 -8.07
CA ASN A 239 0.14 -21.84 -8.08
C ASN A 239 1.33 -21.62 -7.16
#